data_AF-A0A242CEF4-F1
#
_entry.id   AF-A0A242CEF4-F1
#
_cell.length_a   1.000
_cell.length_b   1.000
_cell.length_c   1.000
_cell.angle_alpha   90.00
_cell.angle_beta   90.00
_cell.angle_gamma   90.00
#
_symmetry.space_group_name_H-M   'P 1'
#
loop_
_entity.id
_entity.type
_entity.pdbx_description
1 polymer ?
#
loop_
_entity_poly.entity_id
_entity_poly.type
_entity_poly.pdbx_seq_one_letter_code
_entity_poly.pdbx_strand_id
1 'polypeptide(L)' 'MAYHTYEFLRKRRNDPKWRDAYISARNKKIISFLLVGNLFFWGSIIWRYIERNDIDVIMYINELKQSIMNRIQ' A
#
# COMPACT_ATOMS: atom_id res chain seq x y z
N MET A 1 -1.41 -0.33 28.79
CA MET A 1 -1.09 -0.01 27.39
C MET A 1 -1.50 1.44 27.12
N ALA A 2 -0.62 2.42 27.34
CA ALA A 2 -1.00 3.81 27.18
C ALA A 2 -1.10 4.14 25.68
N TYR A 3 -2.33 4.17 25.16
CA TYR A 3 -2.64 4.74 23.85
C TYR A 3 -2.32 6.24 23.88
N HIS A 4 -1.05 6.59 23.71
CA HIS A 4 -0.67 7.96 23.41
C HIS A 4 -0.97 8.19 21.93
N THR A 5 -2.16 8.70 21.65
CA THR A 5 -2.61 9.09 20.31
C THR A 5 -1.55 9.98 19.65
N TYR A 6 -1.40 9.91 18.32
CA TYR A 6 -0.44 10.76 17.59
C TYR A 6 -0.52 12.25 17.98
N GLU A 7 -1.71 12.74 18.31
CA GLU A 7 -1.91 14.12 18.79
C GLU A 7 -1.20 14.44 20.10
N PHE A 8 -1.13 13.49 21.03
CA PHE A 8 -0.38 13.62 22.27
C PHE A 8 1.11 13.80 22.00
N LEU A 9 1.68 12.96 21.13
CA LEU A 9 3.07 13.05 20.71
C LEU A 9 3.34 14.35 19.92
N ARG A 10 2.38 14.77 19.08
CA ARG A 10 2.46 16.02 18.31
C ARG A 10 2.55 17.25 19.22
N LYS A 11 1.75 17.30 20.29
CA LYS A 11 1.77 18.39 21.28
C LYS A 11 3.10 18.47 22.02
N ARG A 12 3.81 17.34 22.20
CA ARG A 12 5.07 17.23 22.95
C ARG A 12 6.30 17.01 22.06
N ARG A 13 6.23 17.46 20.80
CA ARG A 13 7.31 17.26 19.81
C ARG A 13 8.69 17.81 20.23
N ASN A 14 8.71 18.80 21.13
CA ASN A 14 9.93 19.46 21.60
C ASN A 14 10.47 18.86 22.92
N ASP A 15 9.71 18.00 23.59
CA ASP A 15 10.15 17.35 24.83
C ASP A 15 11.15 16.22 24.48
N PRO A 16 12.38 16.23 25.05
CA PRO A 16 13.39 15.22 24.72
C PRO A 16 12.89 13.78 24.94
N LYS A 17 12.08 13.57 25.99
CA LYS A 17 11.48 12.27 26.33
C LYS A 17 10.55 11.71 25.26
N TRP A 18 9.84 12.57 24.53
CA TRP A 18 8.77 12.15 23.60
C TRP A 18 9.12 12.40 22.13
N ARG A 19 10.24 13.07 21.87
CA ARG A 19 10.69 13.45 20.53
C ARG A 19 10.89 12.25 19.61
N ASP A 20 11.56 11.20 20.09
CA ASP A 20 11.83 10.01 19.28
C ASP A 20 10.55 9.23 18.96
N ALA A 21 9.66 9.10 19.95
CA ALA A 21 8.35 8.49 19.76
C ALA A 21 7.50 9.28 18.74
N TYR A 22 7.54 10.61 18.80
CA TYR A 22 6.88 11.47 17.82
C TYR A 22 7.46 11.29 16.40
N ILE A 23 8.79 11.30 16.26
CA ILE A 23 9.47 11.11 14.97
C ILE A 23 9.11 9.74 14.37
N SER A 24 9.16 8.67 15.18
CA SER A 24 8.79 7.32 14.75
C SER A 24 7.32 7.26 14.28
N ALA A 25 6.39 7.82 15.05
CA ALA A 25 4.98 7.85 14.69
C ALA A 25 4.71 8.67 13.42
N ARG A 26 5.40 9.81 13.25
CA ARG A 26 5.32 10.64 12.03
C ARG A 26 5.85 9.89 10.82
N ASN A 27 7.03 9.28 10.94
CA ASN A 27 7.65 8.54 9.84
C ASN A 27 6.80 7.34 9.43
N LYS A 28 6.21 6.61 10.39
CA LYS A 28 5.27 5.52 10.09
C LYS A 28 4.07 5.99 9.26
N LYS A 29 3.50 7.17 9.56
CA LYS A 29 2.42 7.76 8.76
C LYS A 29 2.88 8.13 7.36
N ILE A 30 4.05 8.76 7.23
CA ILE A 30 4.61 9.15 5.92
C ILE A 30 4.89 7.91 5.08
N ILE A 31 5.54 6.89 5.65
CA ILE A 31 5.84 5.63 4.95
C ILE A 31 4.54 4.95 4.52
N SER A 32 3.54 4.87 5.39
CA SER A 32 2.24 4.29 5.03
C SER A 32 1.57 5.06 3.89
N PHE A 33 1.61 6.39 3.90
CA PHE A 33 1.07 7.22 2.83
C PHE A 33 1.82 7.00 1.51
N LEU A 34 3.16 6.93 1.56
CA LEU A 34 3.99 6.67 0.39
C LEU A 34 3.73 5.28 -0.19
N LEU A 35 3.61 4.24 0.64
CA LEU A 35 3.33 2.88 0.18
C LEU A 35 1.94 2.80 -0.48
N VAL A 36 0.92 3.33 0.17
CA VAL A 36 -0.45 3.34 -0.38
C VAL A 36 -0.50 4.16 -1.66
N GLY A 37 0.08 5.36 -1.66
CA GLY A 37 0.17 6.22 -2.84
C GLY A 37 0.92 5.55 -3.99
N ASN A 38 2.00 4.82 -3.71
CA ASN A 38 2.77 4.08 -4.70
C ASN A 38 1.95 2.94 -5.33
N LEU A 39 1.21 2.17 -4.52
CA LEU A 39 0.31 1.14 -5.02
C LEU A 39 -0.78 1.71 -5.92
N PHE A 40 -1.41 2.81 -5.53
CA PHE A 40 -2.40 3.49 -6.37
C PHE A 40 -1.80 4.05 -7.66
N PHE A 41 -0.60 4.63 -7.58
CA PHE A 41 0.10 5.17 -8.74
C PHE A 41 0.38 4.07 -9.78
N TRP A 42 1.04 2.98 -9.37
CA TRP A 42 1.31 1.86 -10.28
C TRP A 42 0.05 1.15 -10.75
N GLY A 43 -0.93 0.95 -9.86
CA GLY A 43 -2.23 0.39 -10.22
C GLY A 43 -2.92 1.21 -11.32
N SER A 44 -2.87 2.54 -11.24
CA SER A 44 -3.46 3.43 -12.24
C SER A 44 -2.73 3.38 -13.59
N ILE A 45 -1.40 3.23 -13.58
CA ILE A 45 -0.60 3.08 -14.80
C ILE A 45 -0.93 1.75 -15.48
N ILE A 46 -0.94 0.65 -14.72
CA ILE A 46 -1.26 -0.68 -15.23
C ILE A 46 -2.68 -0.70 -15.80
N TRP A 47 -3.65 -0.14 -15.08
CA TRP A 47 -5.03 -0.04 -15.53
C TRP A 47 -5.14 0.70 -16.88
N ARG A 48 -4.52 1.88 -17.00
CA ARG A 48 -4.49 2.63 -18.26
C ARG A 48 -3.79 1.88 -19.39
N TYR A 49 -2.77 1.10 -19.07
CA TYR A 49 -2.07 0.28 -20.07
C TYR A 49 -2.97 -0.85 -20.59
N ILE A 50 -3.71 -1.51 -19.70
CA ILE A 50 -4.71 -2.54 -20.06
C ILE A 50 -5.79 -1.95 -20.97
N GLU A 51 -6.38 -0.82 -20.58
CA GLU A 51 -7.41 -0.13 -21.38
C GLU A 51 -6.90 0.28 -22.77
N ARG A 52 -5.68 0.80 -22.87
CA ARG A 52 -5.12 1.27 -24.14
C ARG A 52 -4.78 0.14 -25.12
N ASN A 53 -4.44 -1.03 -24.61
CA ASN A 53 -4.02 -2.17 -25.42
C ASN A 53 -5.14 -3.21 -25.60
N ASP A 54 -6.37 -2.91 -25.15
CA ASP A 54 -7.54 -3.81 -25.19
C ASP A 54 -7.21 -5.21 -24.64
N ILE A 55 -6.44 -5.25 -23.55
CA ILE A 55 -5.98 -6.51 -22.96
C ILE A 55 -7.16 -7.12 -22.18
N ASP A 56 -7.72 -8.21 -22.69
CA ASP A 56 -8.72 -8.99 -21.97
C ASP A 56 -8.05 -9.83 -20.86
N VAL A 57 -7.83 -9.18 -19.72
CA VAL A 57 -7.24 -9.79 -18.53
C VAL A 57 -8.07 -10.98 -18.03
N ILE A 58 -9.40 -10.96 -18.23
CA ILE A 58 -10.29 -12.04 -17.78
C ILE A 58 -10.03 -13.30 -18.62
N MET A 59 -9.87 -13.15 -19.93
CA MET A 59 -9.50 -14.26 -20.81
C MET A 59 -8.17 -14.90 -20.38
N TYR A 60 -7.12 -14.10 -20.16
CA TYR A 60 -5.82 -14.62 -19.73
C TYR A 60 -5.87 -15.35 -18.37
N ILE A 61 -6.65 -14.82 -17.41
CA ILE A 61 -6.83 -15.49 -16.11
C ILE A 61 -7.55 -16.84 -16.28
N ASN A 62 -8.55 -16.90 -17.15
CA ASN A 62 -9.29 -18.14 -17.41
C ASN A 62 -8.40 -19.19 -18.10
N GLU A 63 -7.58 -18.79 -19.06
CA GLU A 63 -6.62 -19.68 -19.72
C GLU A 63 -5.59 -20.24 -18.73
N LEU A 64 -5.04 -19.38 -17.85
CA LEU A 64 -4.12 -19.83 -16.80
C LEU A 64 -4.78 -20.80 -15.83
N LYS A 65 -6.01 -20.51 -15.40
CA LYS A 65 -6.78 -21.39 -14.50
C LYS A 65 -7.03 -22.75 -15.14
N GLN A 66 -7.41 -22.78 -16.42
CA GLN A 66 -7.61 -24.02 -17.17
C GLN A 66 -6.31 -24.80 -17.35
N SER A 67 -5.20 -24.13 -17.66
CA SER A 67 -3.88 -24.76 -17.77
C SER A 67 -3.43 -25.43 -16.46
N ILE A 68 -3.69 -24.78 -15.33
CA ILE A 68 -3.40 -25.33 -14.01
C ILE A 68 -4.29 -26.54 -13.72
N MET A 69 -5.60 -26.45 -13.97
CA MET A 69 -6.53 -27.58 -13.78
C MET A 69 -6.11 -28.80 -14.61
N ASN A 70 -5.76 -28.60 -15.88
CA ASN A 70 -5.32 -29.68 -16.78
C ASN A 70 -3.99 -30.33 -16.37
N ARG A 71 -3.18 -29.68 -15.53
CA ARG A 71 -1.93 -30.25 -14.99
C ARG A 71 -2.12 -30.95 -13.65
N ILE A 72 -3.23 -30.67 -12.95
CA ILE A 72 -3.56 -31.27 -11.65
C ILE A 72 -4.41 -32.55 -11.84
N GLN A 73 -5.17 -32.63 -12.93
CA GLN A 73 -5.84 -33.86 -13.39
C GLN A 73 -4.86 -34.81 -14.10
#